data_AF-A0A8E4EZ00-F1
#
_entry.id   AF-A0A8E4EZ00-F1
#
_cell.length_a   1.000
_cell.length_b   1.000
_cell.length_c   1.000
_cell.angle_alpha   90.00
_cell.angle_beta   90.00
_cell.angle_gamma   90.00
#
_symmetry.space_group_name_H-M   'P 1'
#
loop_
_entity.id
_entity.type
_entity.pdbx_description
1 polymer ?
#
loop_
_entity_poly.entity_id
_entity_poly.type
_entity_poly.pdbx_seq_one_letter_code
_entity_poly.pdbx_strand_id
1 'polypeptide(L)'
;MIKECSGVRLHLSALPSESGGSTKTHLEMERDGQRQEVAAPPEMADYTAVGLGCAEDAKGSTYFVVQYGELPYGCEFCEWFFLYDIKGQLLNHATPPLHTQDGQQSPNNDEYEHKLEELGLKHPELVPFQP
;
A
#
# COMPACT_ATOMS: atom_id res chain seq x y z
N MET A 1 -12.95 3.78 0.14
CA MET A 1 -12.42 3.84 -1.24
C MET A 1 -12.41 2.45 -1.87
N ILE A 2 -12.63 2.35 -3.18
CA ILE A 2 -12.51 1.09 -3.93
C ILE A 2 -11.63 1.33 -5.16
N LYS A 3 -10.66 0.45 -5.41
CA LYS A 3 -9.82 0.44 -6.61
C LYS A 3 -9.95 -0.92 -7.31
N GLU A 4 -10.32 -0.92 -8.58
CA GLU A 4 -10.42 -2.15 -9.38
C GLU A 4 -9.14 -2.36 -10.21
N CYS A 5 -8.59 -3.57 -10.13
CA CYS A 5 -7.37 -4.02 -10.80
C CYS A 5 -7.64 -5.37 -11.45
N SER A 6 -7.87 -5.40 -12.77
CA SER A 6 -8.02 -6.62 -13.57
C SER A 6 -8.98 -7.68 -12.98
N GLY A 7 -10.18 -7.24 -12.60
CA GLY A 7 -11.22 -8.11 -12.03
C GLY A 7 -11.11 -8.39 -10.52
N VAL A 8 -10.12 -7.78 -9.86
CA VAL A 8 -9.99 -7.76 -8.40
C VAL A 8 -10.34 -6.38 -7.87
N ARG A 9 -11.14 -6.30 -6.81
CA ARG A 9 -11.51 -5.02 -6.18
C ARG A 9 -10.81 -4.90 -4.83
N LEU A 10 -10.03 -3.86 -4.66
CA LEU A 10 -9.40 -3.49 -3.39
C LEU A 10 -10.31 -2.51 -2.65
N HIS A 11 -10.70 -2.87 -1.44
CA HIS A 11 -11.56 -2.08 -0.57
C HIS A 11 -10.72 -1.51 0.56
N LEU A 12 -10.53 -0.19 0.58
CA LEU A 12 -9.86 0.50 1.68
C LEU A 12 -10.87 1.34 2.46
N SER A 13 -11.03 1.06 3.74
CA SER A 13 -11.98 1.74 4.63
C SER A 13 -11.29 2.24 5.90
N ALA A 14 -11.78 3.36 6.43
CA ALA A 14 -11.36 3.84 7.75
C ALA A 14 -11.90 2.93 8.85
N LEU A 15 -11.08 2.61 9.85
CA LEU A 15 -11.52 1.94 11.07
C LEU A 15 -12.16 2.96 12.03
N PRO A 16 -13.24 2.61 12.73
CA PRO A 16 -13.84 3.50 13.73
C PRO A 16 -12.84 3.93 14.81
N SER A 17 -12.91 5.18 15.25
CA SER A 17 -12.10 5.75 16.34
C SER A 17 -12.99 6.52 17.31
N GLU A 18 -12.78 6.34 18.62
CA GLU A 18 -13.60 6.97 19.66
C GLU A 18 -13.31 8.48 19.85
N SER A 19 -12.17 8.97 19.37
CA SER A 19 -11.64 10.31 19.68
C SER A 19 -11.82 11.37 18.58
N GLY A 20 -12.63 11.08 17.55
CA GLY A 20 -12.94 12.04 16.47
C GLY A 20 -11.88 12.04 15.37
N GLY A 21 -12.04 11.12 14.42
CA GLY A 21 -11.16 10.93 13.26
C GLY A 21 -10.46 9.57 13.30
N SER A 22 -10.54 8.81 12.20
CA SER A 22 -9.86 7.53 12.09
C SER A 22 -8.38 7.72 11.78
N THR A 23 -7.52 7.02 12.52
CA THR A 23 -6.06 7.02 12.29
C THR A 23 -5.58 5.75 11.58
N LYS A 24 -6.48 4.78 11.38
CA LYS A 24 -6.16 3.46 10.81
C LYS A 24 -7.19 3.07 9.76
N THR A 25 -6.73 2.41 8.72
CA THR A 25 -7.55 1.85 7.66
C THR A 25 -7.47 0.33 7.69
N HIS A 26 -8.45 -0.28 7.03
CA HIS A 26 -8.55 -1.72 6.80
C HIS A 26 -8.62 -1.96 5.29
N LEU A 27 -7.81 -2.90 4.80
CA LEU A 27 -7.73 -3.27 3.40
C LEU A 27 -8.27 -4.68 3.18
N GLU A 28 -9.27 -4.80 2.32
CA GLU A 28 -9.78 -6.08 1.85
C GLU A 28 -9.59 -6.20 0.33
N MET A 29 -9.44 -7.44 -0.13
CA MET A 29 -9.48 -7.80 -1.53
C MET A 29 -10.73 -8.63 -1.82
N GLU A 30 -11.50 -8.24 -2.83
CA GLU A 30 -12.66 -8.96 -3.34
C GLU A 30 -12.35 -9.56 -4.72
N ARG A 31 -12.54 -10.87 -4.87
CA ARG A 31 -12.41 -11.60 -6.13
C ARG A 31 -13.46 -12.70 -6.19
N ASP A 32 -14.16 -12.83 -7.32
CA ASP A 32 -15.19 -13.85 -7.53
C ASP A 32 -16.27 -13.88 -6.42
N GLY A 33 -16.58 -12.69 -5.86
CA GLY A 33 -17.53 -12.51 -4.75
C GLY A 33 -16.99 -12.91 -3.36
N GLN A 34 -15.75 -13.39 -3.26
CA GLN A 34 -15.10 -13.69 -2.00
C GLN A 34 -14.24 -12.51 -1.55
N ARG A 35 -14.38 -12.13 -0.28
CA ARG A 35 -13.54 -11.11 0.37
C ARG A 35 -12.53 -11.76 1.30
N GLN A 36 -11.32 -11.21 1.29
CA GLN A 36 -10.29 -11.54 2.26
C GLN A 36 -9.56 -10.28 2.71
N GLU A 37 -9.18 -10.26 3.97
CA GLU A 37 -8.31 -9.21 4.52
C GLU A 37 -6.91 -9.31 3.92
N VAL A 38 -6.31 -8.15 3.64
CA VAL A 38 -4.91 -8.04 3.21
C VAL A 38 -4.11 -7.52 4.41
N ALA A 39 -3.19 -8.36 4.89
CA ALA A 39 -2.37 -8.02 6.04
C ALA A 39 -1.44 -6.83 5.72
N ALA A 40 -1.35 -5.88 6.65
CA ALA A 40 -0.36 -4.83 6.59
C ALA A 40 1.05 -5.38 6.85
N PRO A 41 2.10 -4.75 6.29
CA PRO A 41 3.48 -5.08 6.62
C PRO A 41 3.74 -4.82 8.11
N PRO A 42 4.39 -5.73 8.86
CA PRO A 42 4.65 -5.54 10.29
C PRO A 42 5.40 -4.25 10.63
N GLU A 43 6.32 -3.82 9.78
CA GLU A 43 7.09 -2.58 9.90
C GLU A 43 6.21 -1.32 9.78
N MET A 44 4.98 -1.45 9.29
CA MET A 44 4.01 -0.37 9.14
C MET A 44 2.97 -0.32 10.27
N ALA A 45 3.23 -0.98 11.42
CA ALA A 45 2.29 -1.04 12.54
C ALA A 45 1.81 0.33 13.04
N ASP A 46 2.68 1.35 13.00
CA ASP A 46 2.35 2.73 13.38
C ASP A 46 1.70 3.53 12.25
N TYR A 47 1.81 3.06 11.01
CA TYR A 47 1.26 3.68 9.81
C TYR A 47 -0.03 2.99 9.35
N THR A 48 -0.59 3.46 8.24
CA THR A 48 -1.80 2.88 7.67
C THR A 48 -1.85 3.04 6.16
N ALA A 49 -2.65 2.22 5.48
CA ALA A 49 -2.82 2.35 4.04
C ALA A 49 -3.59 3.63 3.72
N VAL A 50 -3.03 4.44 2.82
CA VAL A 50 -3.54 5.77 2.43
C VAL A 50 -3.67 5.93 0.91
N GLY A 51 -3.33 4.91 0.12
CA GLY A 51 -3.50 4.96 -1.33
C GLY A 51 -3.43 3.59 -1.98
N LEU A 52 -4.08 3.44 -3.14
CA LEU A 52 -4.14 2.18 -3.90
C LEU A 52 -3.83 2.40 -5.38
N GLY A 53 -3.04 1.49 -5.95
CA GLY A 53 -2.72 1.44 -7.38
C GLY A 53 -2.68 0.01 -7.92
N CYS A 54 -2.71 -0.11 -9.24
CA CYS A 54 -2.59 -1.39 -9.95
C CYS A 54 -1.32 -1.34 -10.80
N ALA A 55 -0.50 -2.38 -10.73
CA ALA A 55 0.62 -2.58 -11.63
C ALA A 55 0.42 -3.90 -12.40
N GLU A 56 0.96 -3.95 -13.62
CA GLU A 56 0.89 -5.14 -14.47
C GLU A 56 2.24 -5.38 -15.13
N ASP A 57 2.69 -6.63 -15.15
CA ASP A 57 3.91 -7.02 -15.86
C ASP A 57 3.67 -7.18 -17.37
N ALA A 58 4.74 -7.37 -18.14
CA ALA A 58 4.63 -7.58 -19.59
C ALA A 58 3.88 -8.86 -20.01
N LYS A 59 3.58 -9.77 -19.06
CA LYS A 59 2.86 -11.03 -19.28
C LYS A 59 1.38 -10.93 -18.89
N GLY A 60 0.93 -9.79 -18.35
CA GLY A 60 -0.44 -9.58 -17.88
C GLY A 60 -0.67 -10.02 -16.43
N SER A 61 0.38 -10.31 -15.65
CA SER A 61 0.23 -10.60 -14.22
C SER A 61 -0.09 -9.31 -13.46
N THR A 62 -1.17 -9.33 -12.69
CA THR A 62 -1.62 -8.16 -11.91
C THR A 62 -1.00 -8.15 -10.52
N TYR A 63 -0.60 -6.95 -10.10
CA TYR A 63 -0.09 -6.63 -8.78
C TYR A 63 -0.80 -5.41 -8.21
N PHE A 64 -0.82 -5.30 -6.88
CA PHE A 64 -1.40 -4.17 -6.18
C PHE A 64 -0.28 -3.37 -5.52
N VAL A 65 -0.30 -2.06 -5.70
CA VAL A 65 0.58 -1.15 -4.97
C VAL A 65 -0.25 -0.47 -3.90
N VAL A 66 0.15 -0.63 -2.65
CA VAL A 66 -0.47 0.01 -1.49
C VAL A 66 0.51 1.02 -0.92
N GLN A 67 0.04 2.25 -0.82
CA GLN A 67 0.77 3.36 -0.21
C GLN A 67 0.43 3.42 1.27
N TYR A 68 1.46 3.52 2.12
CA TYR A 68 1.33 3.67 3.57
C TYR A 68 1.80 5.04 4.01
N GLY A 69 1.12 5.59 5.01
CA GLY A 69 1.39 6.89 5.62
C GLY A 69 0.57 7.11 6.88
N GLU A 70 0.31 8.37 7.23
CA GLU A 70 -0.44 8.76 8.43
C GLU A 70 -1.76 9.45 8.05
N LEU A 71 -2.83 9.16 8.80
CA LEU A 71 -4.10 9.91 8.71
C LEU A 71 -4.23 10.89 9.88
N PRO A 72 -4.87 12.07 9.68
CA PRO A 72 -5.47 12.55 8.42
C PRO A 72 -4.48 13.28 7.50
N TYR A 73 -3.21 13.36 7.88
CA TYR A 73 -2.22 14.23 7.26
C TYR A 73 -1.84 13.82 5.81
N GLY A 74 -2.02 12.54 5.45
CA GLY A 74 -1.79 12.07 4.08
C GLY A 74 -0.38 12.41 3.56
N CYS A 75 -0.29 12.80 2.29
CA CYS A 75 0.94 13.06 1.52
C CYS A 75 1.86 14.20 2.04
N GLU A 76 1.61 14.78 3.23
CA GLU A 76 2.54 15.75 3.84
C GLU A 76 3.84 15.09 4.32
N PHE A 77 3.83 13.77 4.49
CA PHE A 77 5.02 12.98 4.84
C PHE A 77 5.41 12.01 3.74
N CYS A 78 6.69 11.65 3.75
CA CYS A 78 7.29 10.58 2.99
C CYS A 78 6.47 9.28 3.09
N GLU A 79 6.05 8.72 1.95
CA GLU A 79 5.19 7.53 1.90
C GLU A 79 5.98 6.26 1.55
N TRP A 80 5.55 5.15 2.13
CA TRP A 80 6.05 3.82 1.83
C TRP A 80 5.19 3.14 0.79
N PHE A 81 5.80 2.36 -0.08
CA PHE A 81 5.08 1.57 -1.06
C PHE A 81 5.32 0.08 -0.85
N PHE A 82 4.22 -0.67 -0.85
CA PHE A 82 4.26 -2.12 -0.74
C PHE A 82 3.53 -2.74 -1.91
N LEU A 83 4.17 -3.74 -2.48
CA LEU A 83 3.70 -4.52 -3.59
C LEU A 83 3.08 -5.82 -3.07
N TYR A 84 1.88 -6.11 -3.54
CA TYR A 84 1.17 -7.34 -3.28
C TYR A 84 0.90 -8.07 -4.59
N ASP A 85 0.99 -9.40 -4.57
CA ASP A 85 0.55 -10.20 -5.71
C ASP A 85 -0.99 -10.26 -5.80
N ILE A 86 -1.50 -10.91 -6.86
CA ILE A 86 -2.95 -11.10 -7.08
C ILE A 86 -3.66 -11.90 -5.98
N LYS A 87 -2.93 -12.54 -5.07
CA LYS A 87 -3.46 -13.29 -3.92
C LYS A 87 -3.39 -12.45 -2.64
N GLY A 88 -2.93 -11.20 -2.70
CA GLY A 88 -2.73 -10.35 -1.53
C GLY A 88 -1.51 -10.73 -0.70
N GLN A 89 -0.54 -11.46 -1.28
CA GLN A 89 0.72 -11.77 -0.61
C GLN A 89 1.70 -10.60 -0.76
N LEU A 90 2.25 -10.13 0.36
CA LEU A 90 3.27 -9.09 0.40
C LEU A 90 4.57 -9.56 -0.27
N LEU A 91 5.17 -8.71 -1.10
CA LEU A 91 6.34 -9.04 -1.92
C LEU A 91 7.60 -8.26 -1.59
N ASN A 92 7.52 -7.22 -0.76
CA ASN A 92 8.67 -6.43 -0.33
C ASN A 92 8.54 -5.98 1.13
N HIS A 93 9.66 -5.59 1.72
CA HIS A 93 9.75 -5.01 3.04
C HIS A 93 10.35 -3.61 3.03
N ALA A 94 10.20 -2.90 4.14
CA ALA A 94 10.87 -1.65 4.44
C ALA A 94 11.49 -1.76 5.84
N THR A 95 12.55 -2.57 5.98
CA THR A 95 13.23 -2.79 7.27
C THR A 95 14.70 -2.34 7.20
N PRO A 96 15.10 -1.28 7.92
CA PRO A 96 14.27 -0.40 8.76
C PRO A 96 13.28 0.44 7.92
N PRO A 97 12.19 0.96 8.51
CA PRO A 97 11.19 1.72 7.76
C PRO A 97 11.76 3.05 7.26
N LEU A 98 12.73 3.64 7.94
CA LEU A 98 13.31 4.92 7.55
C LEU A 98 14.78 4.75 7.19
N HIS A 99 15.18 5.41 6.10
CA HIS A 99 16.58 5.77 5.89
C HIS A 99 16.92 6.96 6.77
N THR A 100 18.17 7.02 7.23
CA THR A 100 18.71 8.19 7.92
C THR A 100 19.99 8.62 7.23
N GLN A 101 19.95 9.77 6.58
CA GLN A 101 21.12 10.36 5.90
C GLN A 101 21.25 11.82 6.32
N ASP A 102 22.44 12.20 6.81
CA ASP A 102 22.76 13.57 7.24
C ASP A 102 21.74 14.17 8.23
N GLY A 103 21.13 13.32 9.07
CA GLY A 103 20.11 13.69 10.06
C GLY A 103 18.70 13.88 9.49
N GLN A 104 18.49 13.68 8.19
CA GLN A 104 17.17 13.63 7.56
C GLN A 104 16.68 12.18 7.47
N GLN A 105 15.37 12.01 7.70
CA GLN A 105 14.68 10.74 7.55
C GLN A 105 13.83 10.73 6.29
N SER A 106 13.85 9.61 5.58
CA SER A 106 13.05 9.38 4.37
C SER A 106 12.51 7.95 4.38
N PRO A 107 11.44 7.64 3.63
CA PRO A 107 10.85 6.32 3.65
C PRO A 107 11.80 5.36 2.94
N ASN A 108 11.99 4.18 3.52
CA ASN A 108 12.77 3.13 2.88
C ASN A 108 11.90 2.41 1.84
N ASN A 109 12.16 2.67 0.56
CA ASN A 109 11.50 2.03 -0.57
C ASN A 109 12.48 1.18 -1.41
N ASP A 110 13.67 0.87 -0.91
CA ASP A 110 14.72 0.21 -1.69
C ASP A 110 14.26 -1.16 -2.24
N GLU A 111 13.64 -1.98 -1.39
CA GLU A 111 13.15 -3.29 -1.82
C GLU A 111 11.92 -3.17 -2.73
N TYR A 112 11.10 -2.14 -2.55
CA TYR A 112 9.99 -1.85 -3.45
C TYR A 112 10.50 -1.53 -4.86
N GLU A 113 11.46 -0.60 -4.96
CA GLU A 113 12.08 -0.22 -6.23
C GLU A 113 12.76 -1.42 -6.90
N HIS A 114 13.52 -2.21 -6.14
CA HIS A 114 14.14 -3.43 -6.63
C HIS A 114 13.10 -4.43 -7.17
N LYS A 115 11.97 -4.61 -6.46
CA LYS A 115 10.91 -5.53 -6.87
C LYS A 115 10.18 -5.05 -8.12
N LEU A 116 10.01 -3.73 -8.30
CA LEU A 116 9.49 -3.19 -9.54
C LEU A 116 10.40 -3.52 -10.73
N GLU A 117 11.72 -3.34 -10.57
CA GLU A 117 12.70 -3.67 -11.60
C GLU A 117 12.73 -5.18 -11.90
N GLU A 118 12.79 -6.02 -10.87
CA GLU A 118 12.82 -7.48 -10.97
C GLU A 118 11.62 -8.02 -11.77
N LEU A 119 10.44 -7.47 -11.51
CA LEU A 119 9.18 -7.89 -12.15
C LEU A 119 8.88 -7.12 -13.46
N GLY A 120 9.71 -6.12 -13.82
CA GLY A 120 9.46 -5.27 -14.99
C GLY A 120 8.21 -4.41 -14.85
N LEU A 121 7.85 -4.04 -13.63
CA LEU A 121 6.71 -3.19 -13.30
C LEU A 121 7.10 -1.71 -13.32
N LYS A 122 6.09 -0.86 -13.48
CA LYS A 122 6.22 0.58 -13.26
C LYS A 122 5.44 0.97 -12.01
N HIS A 123 5.94 1.96 -11.27
CA HIS A 123 5.15 2.60 -10.24
C HIS A 123 3.86 3.17 -10.86
N PRO A 124 2.67 2.77 -10.39
CA PRO A 124 1.42 3.20 -10.99
C PRO A 124 0.96 4.55 -10.43
N GLU A 125 -0.01 5.16 -11.10
CA GLU A 125 -0.78 6.24 -10.48
C GLU A 125 -1.59 5.68 -9.30
N LEU A 126 -1.50 6.37 -8.16
CA LEU A 126 -2.19 5.99 -6.93
C LEU A 126 -3.45 6.83 -6.74
N VAL A 127 -4.52 6.17 -6.32
CA VAL A 127 -5.73 6.84 -5.86
C VAL A 127 -5.60 7.04 -4.35
N PRO A 128 -5.51 8.30 -3.86
CA PRO A 128 -5.37 8.55 -2.43
C PRO A 128 -6.69 8.30 -1.69
N PHE A 129 -6.56 7.77 -0.48
CA PHE A 129 -7.66 7.62 0.46
C PHE A 129 -8.02 8.98 1.04
N GLN A 130 -9.28 9.39 0.84
CA GLN A 130 -9.84 10.57 1.48
C GLN A 130 -10.78 10.07 2.61
N PRO A 131 -10.41 10.28 3.88
CA PRO A 131 -11.23 9.89 5.03
C PRO A 131 -12.55 10.64 5.13
#